data_AF-A0A0Q8M1C8-F1
#
_entry.id   AF-A0A0Q8M1C8-F1
#
_cell.length_a   1.000
_cell.length_b   1.000
_cell.length_c   1.000
_cell.angle_alpha   90.00
_cell.angle_beta   90.00
_cell.angle_gamma   90.00
#
_symmetry.space_group_name_H-M   'P 1'
#
loop_
_entity.id
_entity.type
_entity.pdbx_description
1 polymer ?
#
loop_
_entity_poly.entity_id
_entity_poly.type
_entity_poly.pdbx_seq_one_letter_code
_entity_poly.pdbx_strand_id
1 'polypeptide(L)'
;MVSVLLISAGVALLGGVMIAPDAVEKIVGNTEVAVRKAVHEIVAPGTLPEITLGPEGGMREMDQCDGTFTEMISYRMDEVLPLYAAHHRCGGDIILGWELGERVRVAGSDVIYEVVEERHTPKWSQVELLKGMTGEFMVQTCYYGENKMRFLALAPAADQTAP
;
A
#
# COMPACT_ATOMS: atom_id res chain seq x y z
N MET A 1 36.15 -5.45 12.34
CA MET A 1 34.99 -6.34 12.61
C MET A 1 33.74 -5.91 11.84
N VAL A 2 33.31 -4.65 11.94
CA VAL A 2 32.13 -4.13 11.21
C VAL A 2 32.21 -4.36 9.69
N SER A 3 33.39 -4.16 9.08
CA SER A 3 33.57 -4.36 7.64
C SER A 3 33.41 -5.81 7.17
N VAL A 4 33.85 -6.80 7.96
CA VAL A 4 33.71 -8.22 7.62
C VAL A 4 32.25 -8.65 7.73
N LEU A 5 31.53 -8.14 8.75
CA LEU A 5 30.09 -8.35 8.91
C LEU A 5 29.31 -7.78 7.73
N LEU A 6 29.61 -6.54 7.31
CA LEU A 6 28.96 -5.92 6.14
C LEU A 6 29.21 -6.69 4.84
N ILE A 7 30.45 -7.14 4.61
CA ILE A 7 30.79 -7.93 3.42
C ILE A 7 30.06 -9.28 3.45
N SER A 8 30.04 -9.97 4.60
CA SER A 8 29.34 -11.24 4.74
C SER A 8 27.82 -11.12 4.54
N ALA A 9 27.22 -10.04 5.06
CA ALA A 9 25.81 -9.74 4.86
C ALA A 9 25.52 -9.44 3.38
N GLY A 10 26.38 -8.67 2.71
CA GLY A 10 26.26 -8.38 1.28
C GLY A 10 26.36 -9.64 0.40
N VAL A 11 27.31 -10.54 0.69
CA VAL A 11 27.46 -11.82 -0.05
C VAL A 11 26.26 -12.73 0.19
N ALA A 12 25.75 -12.80 1.41
CA ALA A 12 24.55 -13.59 1.73
C ALA A 12 23.29 -13.05 1.03
N LEU A 13 23.13 -11.72 0.96
CA LEU A 13 22.06 -11.07 0.20
C LEU A 13 22.17 -11.37 -1.29
N LEU A 14 23.36 -11.23 -1.89
CA LEU A 14 23.59 -11.54 -3.31
C LEU A 14 23.32 -13.01 -3.63
N GLY A 15 23.74 -13.93 -2.76
CA GLY A 15 23.42 -15.35 -2.89
C GLY A 15 21.91 -15.62 -2.75
N GLY A 16 21.24 -14.92 -1.82
CA GLY A 16 19.80 -15.01 -1.60
C GLY A 16 18.98 -14.56 -2.82
N VAL A 17 19.37 -13.47 -3.49
CA VAL A 17 18.67 -12.96 -4.69
C VAL A 17 18.68 -13.99 -5.81
N MET A 18 19.76 -14.77 -5.95
CA MET A 18 19.87 -15.79 -6.99
C MET A 18 19.08 -17.07 -6.69
N ILE A 19 18.91 -17.41 -5.40
CA ILE A 19 18.31 -18.69 -4.97
C ILE A 19 16.82 -18.54 -4.62
N ALA A 20 16.45 -17.43 -3.98
CA ALA A 20 15.10 -17.18 -3.48
C ALA A 20 14.77 -15.67 -3.58
N PRO A 21 14.64 -15.13 -4.82
CA PRO A 21 14.41 -13.70 -5.05
C PRO A 21 13.17 -13.19 -4.33
N ASP A 22 12.07 -13.94 -4.35
CA ASP A 22 10.81 -13.59 -3.68
C ASP A 22 10.98 -13.47 -2.16
N ALA A 23 11.77 -14.36 -1.55
CA ALA A 23 12.02 -14.32 -0.11
C ALA A 23 12.85 -13.07 0.27
N VAL A 24 13.85 -12.72 -0.54
CA VAL A 24 14.63 -11.49 -0.34
C VAL A 24 13.74 -10.26 -0.52
N GLU A 25 12.93 -10.23 -1.56
CA GLU A 25 12.01 -9.13 -1.82
C GLU A 25 11.05 -8.93 -0.64
N LYS A 26 10.44 -10.00 -0.14
CA LYS A 26 9.56 -9.96 1.03
C LYS A 26 10.26 -9.39 2.27
N ILE A 27 11.46 -9.88 2.59
CA ILE A 27 12.20 -9.42 3.78
C ILE A 27 12.58 -7.95 3.66
N VAL A 28 13.16 -7.56 2.51
CA VAL A 28 13.60 -6.19 2.28
C VAL A 28 12.41 -5.24 2.27
N GLY A 29 11.33 -5.59 1.57
CA GLY A 29 10.12 -4.78 1.48
C GLY A 29 9.42 -4.60 2.82
N ASN A 30 9.25 -5.67 3.61
CA ASN A 30 8.67 -5.56 4.95
C ASN A 30 9.52 -4.68 5.87
N THR A 31 10.85 -4.75 5.73
CA THR A 31 11.77 -3.87 6.47
C THR A 31 11.60 -2.42 6.03
N GLU A 32 11.50 -2.16 4.72
CA GLU A 32 11.27 -0.83 4.18
C GLU A 32 9.97 -0.21 4.69
N VAL A 33 8.86 -0.96 4.65
CA VAL A 33 7.56 -0.52 5.17
C VAL A 33 7.64 -0.17 6.66
N ALA A 34 8.26 -1.05 7.47
CA ALA A 34 8.41 -0.81 8.91
C ALA A 34 9.28 0.42 9.21
N VAL A 35 10.39 0.59 8.48
CA VAL A 35 11.27 1.76 8.63
C VAL A 35 10.53 3.03 8.23
N ARG A 36 9.78 3.02 7.12
CA ARG A 36 9.03 4.21 6.69
C ARG A 36 7.98 4.62 7.71
N LYS A 37 7.21 3.66 8.26
CA LYS A 37 6.25 3.91 9.35
C LYS A 37 6.94 4.55 10.56
N ALA A 38 8.04 3.95 11.03
CA ALA A 38 8.79 4.47 12.18
C ALA A 38 9.39 5.86 11.93
N VAL A 39 9.94 6.12 10.74
CA VAL A 39 10.49 7.43 10.37
C VAL A 39 9.39 8.50 10.35
N HIS A 40 8.21 8.18 9.80
CA HIS A 40 7.07 9.10 9.79
C HIS A 40 6.64 9.49 11.20
N GLU A 41 6.51 8.51 12.10
CA GLU A 41 6.16 8.74 13.51
C GLU A 41 7.19 9.63 14.24
N ILE A 42 8.48 9.54 13.88
CA ILE A 42 9.56 10.31 14.52
C ILE A 42 9.68 11.73 13.95
N VAL A 43 9.63 11.87 12.62
CA VAL A 43 9.96 13.12 11.91
C VAL A 43 8.74 14.01 11.76
N ALA A 44 7.55 13.44 11.66
CA ALA A 44 6.30 14.17 11.51
C ALA A 44 5.25 13.68 12.52
N PRO A 45 5.54 13.72 13.83
CA PRO A 45 4.64 13.21 14.87
C PRO A 45 3.29 13.94 14.81
N GLY A 46 2.21 13.17 14.91
CA GLY A 46 0.84 13.68 14.83
C GLY A 46 0.35 14.03 13.42
N THR A 47 1.22 13.94 12.39
CA THR A 47 0.74 14.08 11.01
C THR A 47 0.17 12.76 10.50
N LEU A 48 -1.01 12.83 9.90
CA LEU A 48 -1.63 11.67 9.26
C LEU A 48 -0.88 11.34 7.96
N PRO A 49 -0.70 10.06 7.62
CA PRO A 49 -0.21 9.68 6.29
C PRO A 49 -1.15 10.20 5.21
N GLU A 50 -0.58 10.61 4.08
CA GLU A 50 -1.32 11.19 2.96
C GLU A 50 -1.09 10.39 1.68
N ILE A 51 -2.15 10.21 0.90
CA ILE A 51 -2.11 9.62 -0.44
C ILE A 51 -2.68 10.60 -1.47
N THR A 52 -2.26 10.45 -2.72
CA THR A 52 -2.81 11.21 -3.84
C THR A 52 -3.58 10.26 -4.74
N LEU A 53 -4.87 10.54 -4.97
CA LEU A 53 -5.66 9.80 -5.95
C LEU A 53 -5.36 10.32 -7.37
N GLY A 54 -5.17 9.39 -8.29
CA GLY A 54 -4.82 9.63 -9.68
C GLY A 54 -6.03 9.56 -10.63
N PRO A 55 -5.78 9.65 -11.94
CA PRO A 55 -6.83 9.56 -12.95
C PRO A 55 -7.42 8.15 -13.05
N GLU A 56 -8.54 8.05 -13.77
CA GLU A 56 -9.08 6.78 -14.24
C GLU A 56 -8.16 6.11 -15.26
N GLY A 57 -7.99 4.79 -15.15
CA GLY A 57 -7.18 4.03 -16.09
C GLY A 57 -7.04 2.56 -15.72
N GLY A 58 -5.92 1.98 -16.11
CA GLY A 58 -5.51 0.63 -15.78
C GLY A 58 -4.00 0.52 -15.63
N MET A 59 -3.44 -0.62 -16.06
CA MET A 59 -2.00 -0.88 -15.92
C MET A 59 -1.12 0.21 -16.54
N ARG A 60 -1.51 0.78 -17.68
CA ARG A 60 -0.72 1.81 -18.37
C ARG A 60 -0.55 3.07 -17.52
N GLU A 61 -1.60 3.52 -16.86
CA GLU A 61 -1.60 4.68 -15.97
C GLU A 61 -0.82 4.35 -14.70
N MET A 62 -1.08 3.19 -14.10
CA MET A 62 -0.38 2.74 -12.89
C MET A 62 1.14 2.54 -13.12
N ASP A 63 1.55 2.10 -14.31
CA ASP A 63 2.96 1.91 -14.70
C ASP A 63 3.71 3.24 -14.87
N GLN A 64 3.04 4.40 -14.85
CA GLN A 64 3.71 5.70 -14.86
C GLN A 64 4.46 5.98 -13.55
N CYS A 65 4.08 5.30 -12.47
CA CYS A 65 4.78 5.36 -11.18
C CYS A 65 5.03 6.79 -10.69
N ASP A 66 4.02 7.66 -10.81
CA ASP A 66 4.08 9.08 -10.46
C ASP A 66 3.74 9.37 -8.99
N GLY A 67 3.51 8.31 -8.20
CA GLY A 67 3.15 8.40 -6.77
C GLY A 67 1.65 8.49 -6.52
N THR A 68 0.81 8.50 -7.57
CA THR A 68 -0.64 8.51 -7.43
C THR A 68 -1.23 7.10 -7.41
N PHE A 69 -2.40 6.94 -6.78
CA PHE A 69 -3.21 5.73 -6.88
C PHE A 69 -4.19 5.88 -8.04
N THR A 70 -3.99 5.15 -9.13
CA THR A 70 -4.84 5.19 -10.33
C THR A 70 -6.19 4.54 -10.05
N GLU A 71 -7.30 5.15 -10.46
CA GLU A 71 -8.62 4.49 -10.39
C GLU A 71 -8.72 3.39 -11.44
N MET A 72 -8.83 2.14 -10.98
CA MET A 72 -8.78 0.96 -11.84
C MET A 72 -10.14 0.68 -12.46
N ILE A 73 -10.36 1.15 -13.69
CA ILE A 73 -11.65 0.98 -14.39
C ILE A 73 -12.05 -0.50 -14.58
N SER A 74 -11.06 -1.40 -14.63
CA SER A 74 -11.29 -2.85 -14.74
C SER A 74 -11.94 -3.47 -13.50
N TYR A 75 -11.95 -2.76 -12.37
CA TYR A 75 -12.59 -3.20 -11.13
C TYR A 75 -13.98 -2.60 -10.93
N ARG A 76 -14.44 -1.71 -11.83
CA ARG A 76 -15.78 -1.14 -11.76
C ARG A 76 -16.82 -2.23 -11.98
N MET A 77 -17.52 -2.57 -10.91
CA MET A 77 -18.55 -3.59 -10.86
C MET A 77 -19.60 -3.17 -9.82
N ASP A 78 -20.84 -3.61 -10.01
CA ASP A 78 -21.87 -3.44 -8.99
C ASP A 78 -21.45 -4.05 -7.65
N GLU A 79 -21.76 -3.36 -6.56
CA GLU A 79 -21.39 -3.70 -5.18
C GLU A 79 -19.87 -3.72 -4.89
N VAL A 80 -19.05 -3.19 -5.80
CA VAL A 80 -17.61 -2.98 -5.60
C VAL A 80 -17.34 -1.48 -5.56
N LEU A 81 -16.73 -1.00 -4.47
CA LEU A 81 -16.36 0.40 -4.32
C LEU A 81 -15.35 0.83 -5.42
N PRO A 82 -15.29 2.12 -5.78
CA PRO A 82 -14.21 2.65 -6.60
C PRO A 82 -12.85 2.21 -6.04
N LEU A 83 -11.99 1.64 -6.89
CA LEU A 83 -10.71 1.07 -6.47
C LEU A 83 -9.57 1.89 -7.03
N TYR A 84 -8.73 2.43 -6.15
CA TYR A 84 -7.52 3.15 -6.50
C TYR A 84 -6.29 2.28 -6.20
N ALA A 85 -5.43 2.04 -7.19
CA ALA A 85 -4.30 1.14 -7.06
C ALA A 85 -2.96 1.82 -7.37
N ALA A 86 -1.93 1.41 -6.66
CA ALA A 86 -0.55 1.78 -6.95
C ALA A 86 0.38 0.57 -6.76
N HIS A 87 1.39 0.45 -7.62
CA HIS A 87 2.48 -0.51 -7.42
C HIS A 87 3.18 -0.23 -6.09
N HIS A 88 3.56 -1.28 -5.36
CA HIS A 88 4.18 -1.10 -4.04
C HIS A 88 5.47 -0.24 -4.12
N ARG A 89 6.29 -0.38 -5.17
CA ARG A 89 7.52 0.44 -5.35
C ARG A 89 7.27 1.83 -5.92
N CYS A 90 6.03 2.17 -6.20
CA CYS A 90 5.64 3.46 -6.79
C CYS A 90 4.81 4.29 -5.80
N GLY A 91 5.00 4.06 -4.50
CA GLY A 91 4.28 4.74 -3.41
C GLY A 91 3.10 3.94 -2.85
N GLY A 92 2.71 2.84 -3.50
CA GLY A 92 1.61 1.98 -3.03
C GLY A 92 1.90 1.30 -1.70
N ASP A 93 3.17 1.05 -1.39
CA ASP A 93 3.63 0.40 -0.15
C ASP A 93 3.24 1.14 1.13
N ILE A 94 2.91 2.44 1.05
CA ILE A 94 2.45 3.22 2.21
C ILE A 94 1.27 2.54 2.93
N ILE A 95 0.35 1.93 2.18
CA ILE A 95 -0.84 1.28 2.75
C ILE A 95 -0.53 -0.07 3.40
N LEU A 96 0.68 -0.62 3.22
CA LEU A 96 1.08 -1.88 3.86
C LEU A 96 1.37 -1.69 5.35
N GLY A 97 1.69 -0.47 5.79
CA GLY A 97 1.93 -0.14 7.20
C GLY A 97 0.67 0.25 7.98
N TRP A 98 -0.45 0.49 7.30
CA TRP A 98 -1.71 0.92 7.91
C TRP A 98 -2.46 -0.23 8.57
N GLU A 99 -3.28 0.09 9.55
CA GLU A 99 -4.11 -0.84 10.31
C GLU A 99 -5.59 -0.40 10.24
N LEU A 100 -6.52 -1.27 10.65
CA LEU A 100 -7.91 -0.86 10.82
C LEU A 100 -7.99 0.28 11.86
N GLY A 101 -8.75 1.33 11.56
CA GLY A 101 -8.82 2.56 12.36
C GLY A 101 -7.72 3.58 12.06
N GLU A 102 -6.76 3.26 11.19
CA GLU A 102 -5.74 4.23 10.74
C GLU A 102 -6.42 5.41 10.03
N ARG A 103 -6.06 6.63 10.42
CA ARG A 103 -6.61 7.85 9.85
C ARG A 103 -5.66 8.40 8.80
N VAL A 104 -6.18 8.77 7.64
CA VAL A 104 -5.38 9.13 6.47
C VAL A 104 -5.95 10.37 5.79
N ARG A 105 -5.08 11.10 5.10
CA ARG A 105 -5.47 12.22 4.25
C ARG A 105 -5.44 11.83 2.78
N VAL A 106 -6.34 12.44 2.02
CA VAL A 106 -6.28 12.43 0.56
C VAL A 106 -5.89 13.82 0.11
N ALA A 107 -4.80 13.92 -0.66
CA ALA A 107 -4.31 15.18 -1.18
C ALA A 107 -5.40 15.90 -1.98
N GLY A 108 -5.62 17.19 -1.69
CA GLY A 108 -6.67 17.99 -2.31
C GLY A 108 -8.07 17.82 -1.70
N SER A 109 -8.22 16.99 -0.66
CA SER A 109 -9.44 16.86 0.14
C SER A 109 -9.23 17.40 1.56
N ASP A 110 -10.27 18.03 2.11
CA ASP A 110 -10.34 18.42 3.52
C ASP A 110 -10.92 17.30 4.42
N VAL A 111 -11.39 16.20 3.81
CA VAL A 111 -11.95 15.04 4.53
C VAL A 111 -10.82 14.16 5.05
N ILE A 112 -10.87 13.84 6.34
CA ILE A 112 -10.06 12.79 6.93
C ILE A 112 -10.78 11.46 6.73
N TYR A 113 -10.08 10.48 6.20
CA TYR A 113 -10.58 9.12 6.02
C TYR A 113 -10.03 8.20 7.10
N GLU A 114 -10.73 7.10 7.33
CA GLU A 114 -10.34 6.02 8.22
C GLU A 114 -10.38 4.69 7.48
N VAL A 115 -9.41 3.81 7.75
CA VAL A 115 -9.42 2.43 7.28
C VAL A 115 -10.48 1.63 8.04
N VAL A 116 -11.61 1.35 7.40
CA VAL A 116 -12.77 0.70 8.05
C VAL A 116 -12.88 -0.79 7.77
N GLU A 117 -12.29 -1.26 6.67
CA GLU A 117 -12.30 -2.68 6.30
C GLU A 117 -11.02 -3.03 5.54
N GLU A 118 -10.55 -4.26 5.70
CA GLU A 118 -9.43 -4.79 4.93
C GLU A 118 -9.74 -6.15 4.31
N ARG A 119 -9.18 -6.40 3.12
CA ARG A 119 -9.19 -7.70 2.48
C ARG A 119 -7.84 -8.02 1.87
N HIS A 120 -7.57 -9.32 1.79
CA HIS A 120 -6.40 -9.85 1.09
C HIS A 120 -6.83 -10.89 0.07
N THR A 121 -6.24 -10.81 -1.12
CA THR A 121 -6.49 -11.79 -2.19
C THR A 121 -5.18 -12.22 -2.83
N PRO A 122 -5.11 -13.42 -3.42
CA PRO A 122 -4.05 -13.75 -4.37
C PRO A 122 -4.00 -12.75 -5.53
N LYS A 123 -2.84 -12.55 -6.16
CA LYS A 123 -2.77 -11.75 -7.40
C LYS A 123 -3.66 -12.39 -8.46
N TRP A 124 -4.28 -11.57 -9.31
CA TRP A 124 -5.17 -12.01 -10.40
C TRP A 124 -6.46 -12.69 -9.94
N SER A 125 -6.85 -12.46 -8.69
CA SER A 125 -8.14 -12.92 -8.18
C SER A 125 -9.32 -12.22 -8.86
N GLN A 126 -10.47 -12.88 -8.83
CA GLN A 126 -11.74 -12.36 -9.32
C GLN A 126 -12.20 -11.13 -8.51
N VAL A 127 -12.74 -10.12 -9.20
CA VAL A 127 -13.17 -8.84 -8.63
C VAL A 127 -14.31 -9.01 -7.63
N GLU A 128 -15.12 -10.06 -7.81
CA GLU A 128 -16.27 -10.42 -6.98
C GLU A 128 -15.89 -10.66 -5.51
N LEU A 129 -14.62 -10.98 -5.22
CA LEU A 129 -14.13 -11.12 -3.85
C LEU A 129 -14.09 -9.80 -3.07
N LEU A 130 -14.23 -8.66 -3.76
CA LEU A 130 -14.28 -7.33 -3.17
C LEU A 130 -15.72 -6.85 -2.93
N LYS A 131 -16.73 -7.61 -3.38
CA LYS A 131 -18.13 -7.22 -3.21
C LYS A 131 -18.50 -7.04 -1.74
N GLY A 132 -19.29 -6.01 -1.48
CA GLY A 132 -19.80 -5.71 -0.14
C GLY A 132 -18.75 -5.19 0.84
N MET A 133 -17.56 -4.80 0.37
CA MET A 133 -16.69 -3.94 1.19
C MET A 133 -17.41 -2.62 1.47
N THR A 134 -17.28 -2.13 2.69
CA THR A 134 -17.97 -0.91 3.17
C THR A 134 -17.02 0.29 3.19
N GLY A 135 -17.52 1.45 2.78
CA GLY A 135 -16.73 2.68 2.70
C GLY A 135 -17.12 3.55 1.50
N GLU A 136 -16.31 4.56 1.22
CA GLU A 136 -16.47 5.44 0.06
C GLU A 136 -15.68 4.94 -1.15
N PHE A 137 -14.44 4.51 -0.92
CA PHE A 137 -13.57 3.93 -1.95
C PHE A 137 -12.58 2.95 -1.31
N MET A 138 -11.83 2.23 -2.15
CA MET A 138 -10.76 1.33 -1.73
C MET A 138 -9.40 1.77 -2.28
N VAL A 139 -8.35 1.47 -1.53
CA VAL A 139 -6.96 1.55 -1.99
C VAL A 139 -6.31 0.16 -2.04
N GLN A 140 -5.43 -0.04 -3.02
CA GLN A 140 -4.81 -1.35 -3.26
C GLN A 140 -3.33 -1.27 -3.60
N THR A 141 -2.60 -2.25 -3.07
CA THR A 141 -1.23 -2.55 -3.50
C THR A 141 -0.90 -4.04 -3.33
N CYS A 142 0.26 -4.46 -3.85
CA CYS A 142 0.77 -5.83 -3.72
C CYS A 142 1.75 -5.94 -2.55
N TYR A 143 1.76 -7.08 -1.86
CA TYR A 143 2.86 -7.42 -0.96
C TYR A 143 4.15 -7.71 -1.74
N TYR A 144 5.28 -7.36 -1.14
CA TYR A 144 6.62 -7.65 -1.66
C TYR A 144 6.90 -9.15 -1.67
N GLY A 145 7.32 -9.69 -2.81
CA GLY A 145 7.73 -11.10 -2.92
C GLY A 145 6.60 -12.12 -2.67
N GLU A 146 5.33 -11.70 -2.66
CA GLU A 146 4.22 -12.56 -2.32
C GLU A 146 3.15 -12.57 -3.42
N ASN A 147 2.50 -13.73 -3.62
CA ASN A 147 1.26 -13.82 -4.40
C ASN A 147 0.07 -13.31 -3.57
N LYS A 148 0.14 -12.06 -3.12
CA LYS A 148 -0.84 -11.46 -2.22
C LYS A 148 -1.00 -9.97 -2.52
N MET A 149 -2.25 -9.51 -2.53
CA MET A 149 -2.65 -8.12 -2.64
C MET A 149 -3.37 -7.68 -1.36
N ARG A 150 -3.24 -6.41 -1.01
CA ARG A 150 -3.95 -5.78 0.10
C ARG A 150 -4.94 -4.77 -0.46
N PHE A 151 -6.17 -4.82 0.05
CA PHE A 151 -7.25 -3.89 -0.22
C PHE A 151 -7.68 -3.28 1.10
N LEU A 152 -7.75 -1.96 1.17
CA LEU A 152 -8.28 -1.23 2.33
C LEU A 152 -9.45 -0.39 1.86
N ALA A 153 -10.61 -0.53 2.49
CA ALA A 153 -11.70 0.42 2.29
C ALA A 153 -11.54 1.62 3.22
N LEU A 154 -11.74 2.79 2.65
CA LEU A 154 -11.65 4.08 3.31
C LEU A 154 -13.04 4.70 3.38
N ALA A 155 -13.42 5.17 4.57
CA ALA A 155 -14.64 5.93 4.80
C ALA A 155 -14.30 7.25 5.50
N PRO A 156 -15.11 8.31 5.35
CA PRO A 156 -14.94 9.52 6.13
C PRO A 156 -14.90 9.19 7.62
N ALA A 157 -13.89 9.71 8.33
CA ALA A 157 -13.77 9.53 9.77
C ALA A 157 -14.97 10.20 10.48
N ALA A 158 -15.47 9.56 11.54
CA ALA A 158 -16.60 10.09 12.30
C ALA A 158 -16.27 11.45 12.97
N ASP A 159 -14.99 11.68 13.26
CA ASP A 159 -14.44 12.95 13.70
C ASP A 159 -13.47 13.48 12.63
N GLN A 160 -13.69 14.72 12.19
CA GLN A 160 -12.87 15.40 11.16
C GLN A 160 -11.69 16.17 11.76
N THR A 161 -11.47 16.08 13.07
CA THR A 161 -10.36 16.74 13.76
C THR A 161 -9.12 15.85 13.69
N ALA A 162 -8.02 16.30 13.08
CA ALA A 162 -6.73 15.61 13.18
C ALA A 162 -6.28 15.59 14.67
N PRO A 163 -5.68 14.49 15.15
CA PRO A 163 -5.15 14.41 16.52
C PRO A 163 -4.01 15.42 16.75
#